data_AF-A0A9X2EPZ7-F1
#
_entry.id   AF-A0A9X2EPZ7-F1
#
_cell.length_a   1.000
_cell.length_b   1.000
_cell.length_c   1.000
_cell.angle_alpha   90.00
_cell.angle_beta   90.00
_cell.angle_gamma   90.00
#
_symmetry.space_group_name_H-M   'P 1'
#
loop_
_entity.id
_entity.type
_entity.pdbx_description
1 polymer ?
#
loop_
_entity_poly.entity_id
_entity_poly.type
_entity_poly.pdbx_seq_one_letter_code
_entity_poly.pdbx_strand_id
1 'polypeptide(L)'
;MPVREYDLVKIFAPEGTQIGDAPDLVISAHGAATKQTFYNKGHGGDNLLFFAPHGYTLEDPGLEGVVSGRAKYHEHIAKGKVCRNYTLAKFQGYHGSTAGQIFGRLSRPFVTDDESYTQIQAVVDEAHKHNIKAARNKASLRRYDLNDPFQKSLYDAKVGASLYTQKLEVNFLTIRNRFGKGSPTLVDVLNILHRNRLHYENIYCFFCRNELSAGNIFLGAPSWGSKKRKANT
;
A
#
# COMPACT_ATOMS: atom_id res chain seq x y z
N MET A 1 17.09 11.93 -2.68
CA MET A 1 15.92 11.01 -2.68
C MET A 1 14.95 11.49 -1.62
N PRO A 2 13.67 11.73 -1.93
CA PRO A 2 12.69 12.22 -0.96
C PRO A 2 12.16 11.03 -0.13
N VAL A 3 13.09 10.36 0.54
CA VAL A 3 12.83 9.30 1.50
C VAL A 3 13.05 9.87 2.88
N ARG A 4 12.06 9.75 3.77
CA ARG A 4 12.21 10.13 5.17
C ARG A 4 11.87 8.98 6.10
N GLU A 5 12.57 8.96 7.21
CA GLU A 5 12.39 7.97 8.25
C GLU A 5 11.73 8.61 9.46
N TYR A 6 10.59 8.07 9.87
CA TYR A 6 9.84 8.52 11.03
C TYR A 6 9.74 7.37 12.03
N ASP A 7 10.62 7.38 13.02
CA ASP A 7 10.69 6.33 14.02
C ASP A 7 10.66 4.91 13.42
N LEU A 8 9.55 4.18 13.47
CA LEU A 8 9.40 2.81 12.97
C LEU A 8 9.06 2.69 11.48
N VAL A 9 8.87 3.79 10.76
CA VAL A 9 8.44 3.76 9.35
C VAL A 9 9.41 4.54 8.45
N LYS A 10 9.48 4.11 7.19
CA LYS A 10 10.19 4.81 6.11
C LYS A 10 9.18 5.12 5.02
N ILE A 11 9.12 6.38 4.62
CA ILE A 11 8.19 6.90 3.62
C ILE A 11 8.98 7.37 2.41
N PHE A 12 8.50 6.99 1.23
CA PHE A 12 9.02 7.32 -0.09
C PHE A 12 8.01 8.24 -0.78
N ALA A 13 8.48 9.37 -1.26
CA ALA A 13 7.74 10.22 -2.19
C ALA A 13 8.38 10.16 -3.58
N PRO A 14 7.66 10.59 -4.63
CA PRO A 14 8.26 10.77 -5.94
C PRO A 14 9.39 11.80 -5.94
N GLU A 15 10.41 11.58 -6.77
CA GLU A 15 11.47 12.57 -6.98
C GLU A 15 10.90 13.95 -7.35
N GLY A 16 11.35 14.99 -6.64
CA GLY A 16 10.89 16.37 -6.83
C GLY A 16 9.63 16.77 -6.04
N THR A 17 9.05 15.85 -5.24
CA THR A 17 7.89 16.12 -4.38
C THR A 17 8.23 16.03 -2.90
N GLN A 18 7.33 16.52 -2.02
CA GLN A 18 7.48 16.35 -0.57
C GLN A 18 6.58 15.23 -0.05
N ILE A 19 7.02 14.60 1.04
CA ILE A 19 6.20 13.62 1.77
C ILE A 19 5.02 14.34 2.39
N GLY A 20 3.82 13.84 2.13
CA GLY A 20 2.55 14.43 2.56
C GLY A 20 1.87 15.31 1.51
N ASP A 21 2.52 15.61 0.38
CA ASP A 21 1.86 16.34 -0.73
C ASP A 21 0.85 15.46 -1.47
N ALA A 22 1.11 14.15 -1.53
CA ALA A 22 0.24 13.18 -2.16
C ALA A 22 -1.02 12.93 -1.30
N PRO A 23 -2.22 12.84 -1.91
CA PRO A 23 -3.45 12.55 -1.17
C PRO A 23 -3.47 11.12 -0.62
N ASP A 24 -2.74 10.21 -1.26
CA ASP A 24 -2.83 8.78 -0.99
C ASP A 24 -1.53 8.21 -0.44
N LEU A 25 -1.64 7.16 0.39
CA LEU A 25 -0.51 6.41 0.93
C LEU A 25 -0.70 4.90 0.71
N VAL A 26 0.33 4.21 0.23
CA VAL A 26 0.39 2.74 0.22
C VAL A 26 1.28 2.27 1.35
N ILE A 27 0.75 1.41 2.24
CA ILE A 27 1.54 0.72 3.26
C ILE A 27 1.88 -0.68 2.73
N SER A 28 3.14 -0.90 2.35
CA SER A 28 3.65 -2.23 2.00
C SER A 28 4.43 -2.84 3.16
N ALA A 29 3.93 -3.98 3.66
CA ALA A 29 4.51 -4.72 4.78
C ALA A 29 4.01 -6.17 4.82
N HIS A 30 4.58 -6.98 5.71
CA HIS A 30 3.90 -8.17 6.20
C HIS A 30 3.00 -7.81 7.36
N GLY A 31 1.79 -8.35 7.36
CA GLY A 31 0.77 -8.11 8.36
C GLY A 31 0.33 -9.40 9.04
N ALA A 32 0.05 -9.31 10.33
CA ALA A 32 -0.59 -10.37 11.09
C ALA A 32 -1.70 -9.79 11.95
N ALA A 33 -2.88 -10.41 11.93
CA ALA A 33 -4.00 -10.01 12.76
C ALA A 33 -3.66 -10.13 14.25
N THR A 34 -4.04 -9.10 15.00
CA THR A 34 -4.00 -9.12 16.46
C THR A 34 -5.42 -9.33 16.99
N LYS A 35 -5.55 -9.64 18.29
CA LYS A 35 -6.84 -9.66 18.98
C LYS A 35 -7.38 -8.26 19.29
N GLN A 36 -6.63 -7.21 18.97
CA GLN A 36 -6.99 -5.83 19.30
C GLN A 36 -7.77 -5.17 18.16
N THR A 37 -8.60 -4.21 18.54
CA THR A 37 -9.29 -3.30 17.62
C THR A 37 -9.04 -1.86 18.04
N PHE A 38 -9.17 -0.93 17.11
CA PHE A 38 -9.08 0.51 17.37
C PHE A 38 -10.14 1.26 16.57
N TYR A 39 -10.51 2.45 17.02
CA TYR A 39 -11.35 3.36 16.22
C TYR A 39 -10.47 4.14 15.25
N ASN A 40 -10.79 4.11 13.95
CA ASN A 40 -10.13 4.97 12.98
C ASN A 40 -10.55 6.42 13.24
N LYS A 41 -9.69 7.20 13.90
CA LYS A 41 -9.95 8.61 14.22
C LYS A 41 -9.64 9.57 13.06
N GLY A 42 -9.24 9.06 11.89
CA GLY A 42 -8.65 9.90 10.84
C GLY A 42 -7.20 10.29 11.16
N HIS A 43 -6.56 9.60 12.12
CA HIS A 43 -5.17 9.87 12.47
C HIS A 43 -4.28 9.29 11.39
N GLY A 44 -3.61 10.15 10.62
CA GLY A 44 -2.74 9.68 9.54
C GLY A 44 -3.49 9.31 8.27
N GLY A 45 -4.81 9.05 8.33
CA GLY A 45 -5.66 9.12 7.15
C GLY A 45 -7.13 8.76 7.37
N ASP A 46 -7.99 9.25 6.49
CA ASP A 46 -9.45 9.16 6.65
C ASP A 46 -10.01 7.78 6.26
N ASN A 47 -9.46 7.16 5.21
CA ASN A 47 -9.93 5.87 4.71
C ASN A 47 -8.83 4.81 4.77
N LEU A 48 -9.15 3.63 5.33
CA LEU A 48 -8.27 2.46 5.28
C LEU A 48 -8.84 1.44 4.30
N LEU A 49 -8.11 1.12 3.23
CA LEU A 49 -8.52 0.20 2.18
C LEU A 49 -7.64 -1.04 2.18
N PHE A 50 -8.23 -2.22 2.43
CA PHE A 50 -7.49 -3.47 2.59
C PHE A 50 -7.63 -4.36 1.35
N PHE A 51 -6.51 -4.82 0.79
CA PHE A 51 -6.51 -5.71 -0.38
C PHE A 51 -6.68 -7.20 -0.06
N ALA A 52 -6.66 -7.58 1.21
CA ALA A 52 -7.02 -8.92 1.65
C ALA A 52 -8.28 -8.87 2.51
N PRO A 53 -9.15 -9.88 2.50
CA PRO A 53 -10.15 -10.05 3.56
C PRO A 53 -9.45 -10.36 4.90
N HIS A 54 -10.07 -9.97 6.01
CA HIS A 54 -9.59 -10.37 7.33
C HIS A 54 -9.54 -11.90 7.48
N GLY A 55 -8.45 -12.42 8.04
CA GLY A 55 -8.21 -13.85 8.19
C GLY A 55 -7.43 -14.49 7.03
N TYR A 56 -7.13 -13.76 5.96
CA TYR A 56 -6.52 -14.32 4.75
C TYR A 56 -5.16 -13.71 4.41
N THR A 57 -4.36 -14.48 3.69
CA THR A 57 -3.14 -14.01 3.04
C THR A 57 -3.51 -13.10 1.86
N LEU A 58 -2.73 -12.05 1.64
CA LEU A 58 -2.85 -11.21 0.46
C LEU A 58 -2.45 -12.02 -0.78
N GLU A 59 -3.33 -12.07 -1.78
CA GLU A 59 -2.96 -12.50 -3.12
C GLU A 59 -2.35 -11.29 -3.82
N ASP A 60 -1.03 -11.27 -3.95
CA ASP A 60 -0.24 -10.10 -4.33
C ASP A 60 -0.60 -9.61 -5.75
N PRO A 61 -1.30 -8.47 -5.91
CA PRO A 61 -1.58 -7.88 -7.22
C PRO A 61 -0.39 -7.10 -7.79
N GLY A 62 0.73 -7.05 -7.07
CA GLY A 62 1.89 -6.21 -7.31
C GLY A 62 1.65 -4.74 -6.95
N LEU A 63 2.72 -4.02 -6.58
CA LEU A 63 2.65 -2.58 -6.29
C LEU A 63 2.13 -1.78 -7.49
N GLU A 64 2.53 -2.17 -8.70
CA GLU A 64 2.05 -1.56 -9.95
C GLU A 64 0.53 -1.77 -10.14
N GLY A 65 -0.02 -2.91 -9.70
CA GLY A 65 -1.46 -3.17 -9.73
C GLY A 65 -2.24 -2.21 -8.82
N VAL A 66 -1.68 -1.90 -7.65
CA VAL A 66 -2.24 -0.92 -6.71
C VAL A 66 -2.18 0.49 -7.31
N VAL A 67 -1.00 0.92 -7.75
CA VAL A 67 -0.77 2.29 -8.23
C VAL A 67 -1.50 2.58 -9.54
N SER A 68 -1.74 1.57 -10.37
CA SER A 68 -2.58 1.71 -11.57
C SER A 68 -4.09 1.69 -11.30
N GLY A 69 -4.52 1.55 -10.04
CA GLY A 69 -5.94 1.47 -9.67
C GLY A 69 -6.64 0.17 -10.11
N ARG A 70 -5.88 -0.80 -10.62
CA ARG A 70 -6.42 -2.10 -11.08
C ARG A 70 -6.67 -3.07 -9.94
N ALA A 71 -5.91 -2.94 -8.84
CA ALA A 71 -6.12 -3.75 -7.66
C ALA A 71 -7.44 -3.38 -6.97
N LYS A 72 -8.25 -4.39 -6.65
CA LYS A 72 -9.52 -4.21 -5.94
C LYS A 72 -9.33 -4.46 -4.45
N TYR A 73 -9.66 -3.47 -3.63
CA TYR A 73 -9.71 -3.67 -2.18
C TYR A 73 -10.95 -4.49 -1.79
N HIS A 74 -10.81 -5.27 -0.72
CA HIS A 74 -11.86 -6.14 -0.18
C HIS A 74 -12.62 -5.51 0.99
N GLU A 75 -12.02 -4.57 1.70
CA GLU A 75 -12.65 -3.89 2.83
C GLU A 75 -12.22 -2.44 2.89
N HIS A 76 -13.18 -1.56 3.17
CA HIS A 76 -12.98 -0.13 3.36
C HIS A 76 -13.47 0.26 4.75
N ILE A 77 -12.58 0.84 5.56
CA ILE A 77 -12.88 1.33 6.89
C ILE A 77 -12.71 2.85 6.89
N ALA A 78 -13.84 3.56 6.84
CA ALA A 78 -13.88 5.01 6.92
C ALA A 78 -13.58 5.52 8.35
N LYS A 79 -13.28 6.81 8.44
CA LYS A 79 -13.17 7.54 9.71
C LYS A 79 -14.40 7.36 10.59
N GLY A 80 -14.16 7.25 11.89
CA GLY A 80 -15.17 6.98 12.91
C GLY A 80 -15.59 5.51 13.02
N LYS A 81 -15.07 4.61 12.18
CA LYS A 81 -15.39 3.18 12.23
C LYS A 81 -14.32 2.38 12.99
N VAL A 82 -14.74 1.24 13.54
CA VAL A 82 -13.83 0.30 14.21
C VAL A 82 -13.02 -0.46 13.17
N CYS A 83 -11.72 -0.54 13.38
CA CYS A 83 -10.77 -1.32 12.59
C CYS A 83 -10.11 -2.39 13.47
N ARG A 84 -9.86 -3.56 12.90
CA ARG A 84 -8.95 -4.54 13.52
C ARG A 84 -7.53 -4.05 13.45
N ASN A 85 -6.74 -4.38 14.47
CA ASN A 85 -5.33 -4.01 14.51
C ASN A 85 -4.45 -5.13 13.96
N TYR A 86 -3.35 -4.75 13.33
CA TYR A 86 -2.43 -5.67 12.65
C TYR A 86 -1.01 -5.33 13.06
N THR A 87 -0.22 -6.35 13.42
CA THR A 87 1.23 -6.18 13.60
C THR A 87 1.88 -6.12 12.23
N LEU A 88 2.74 -5.14 12.00
CA LEU A 88 3.39 -4.90 10.71
C LEU A 88 4.90 -5.13 10.81
N ALA A 89 5.48 -5.79 9.81
CA ALA A 89 6.91 -6.10 9.76
C ALA A 89 7.46 -5.99 8.34
N LYS A 90 8.77 -5.75 8.21
CA LYS A 90 9.46 -5.72 6.92
C LYS A 90 9.69 -7.11 6.33
N PHE A 91 10.03 -8.11 7.14
CA PHE A 91 10.42 -9.44 6.67
C PHE A 91 9.39 -10.51 7.02
N GLN A 92 9.18 -11.45 6.10
CA GLN A 92 8.38 -12.65 6.36
C GLN A 92 8.98 -13.44 7.53
N GLY A 93 8.14 -13.90 8.45
CA GLY A 93 8.54 -14.71 9.61
C GLY A 93 8.96 -13.90 10.86
N TYR A 94 9.08 -12.58 10.77
CA TYR A 94 9.29 -11.72 11.96
C TYR A 94 7.96 -11.44 12.65
N HIS A 95 7.47 -12.38 13.45
CA HIS A 95 6.21 -12.19 14.16
C HIS A 95 6.23 -12.77 15.57
N GLY A 96 6.23 -11.87 16.57
CA GLY A 96 5.62 -11.95 17.91
C GLY A 96 5.94 -13.10 18.88
N SER A 97 6.29 -14.28 18.39
CA SER A 97 6.71 -15.44 19.17
C SER A 97 8.19 -15.34 19.52
N THR A 98 8.57 -15.81 20.70
CA THR A 98 9.98 -15.90 21.12
C THR A 98 10.83 -16.63 20.07
N ALA A 99 10.30 -17.67 19.44
CA ALA A 99 10.95 -18.40 18.36
C ALA A 99 11.11 -17.55 17.08
N GLY A 100 10.08 -16.82 16.64
CA GLY A 100 10.17 -15.92 15.47
C GLY A 100 11.13 -14.75 15.67
N GLN A 101 11.28 -14.27 16.91
CA GLN A 101 12.28 -13.25 17.26
C GLN A 101 13.73 -13.79 17.21
N ILE A 102 13.94 -15.06 17.54
CA ILE A 102 15.26 -15.72 17.54
C ILE A 102 15.61 -16.20 16.12
N PHE A 103 14.72 -16.92 15.44
CA PHE A 103 14.96 -17.38 14.07
C PHE A 103 15.04 -16.22 13.08
N GLY A 104 14.16 -15.21 13.20
CA GLY A 104 14.26 -13.96 12.44
C GLY A 104 15.46 -13.09 12.83
N ARG A 105 16.25 -13.46 13.87
CA ARG A 105 17.58 -12.88 14.17
C ARG A 105 18.70 -13.61 13.45
N LEU A 106 18.59 -14.92 13.26
CA LEU A 106 19.60 -15.76 12.61
C LEU A 106 19.46 -15.80 11.08
N SER A 107 18.25 -15.77 10.53
CA SER A 107 18.02 -15.82 9.07
C SER A 107 18.24 -14.48 8.36
N ARG A 108 18.48 -13.38 9.10
CA ARG A 108 18.62 -12.00 8.59
C ARG A 108 19.58 -11.81 7.41
N PRO A 109 20.74 -12.47 7.35
CA PRO A 109 21.67 -12.30 6.23
C PRO A 109 21.24 -13.03 4.96
N PHE A 110 20.23 -13.90 5.05
CA PHE A 110 19.91 -14.90 4.02
C PHE A 110 18.49 -14.76 3.46
N VAL A 111 17.66 -13.86 3.98
CA VAL A 111 16.34 -13.56 3.39
C VAL A 111 16.54 -12.57 2.25
N THR A 112 16.38 -13.06 1.02
CA THR A 112 16.30 -12.24 -0.18
C THR A 112 15.04 -11.39 -0.12
N ASP A 113 15.20 -10.07 -0.22
CA ASP A 113 14.12 -9.08 -0.19
C ASP A 113 13.15 -9.30 -1.38
N ASP A 114 11.88 -9.60 -1.13
CA ASP A 114 10.84 -9.59 -2.18
C ASP A 114 10.44 -8.15 -2.58
N GLU A 115 10.77 -7.14 -1.78
CA GLU A 115 10.66 -5.72 -2.15
C GLU A 115 11.88 -4.91 -1.65
N SER A 116 12.82 -4.67 -2.55
CA SER A 116 13.93 -3.76 -2.29
C SER A 116 13.43 -2.30 -2.25
N TYR A 117 14.06 -1.44 -1.42
CA TYR A 117 13.72 -0.02 -1.36
C TYR A 117 13.85 0.69 -2.73
N THR A 118 14.73 0.19 -3.59
CA THR A 118 14.91 0.67 -4.96
C THR A 118 13.70 0.36 -5.84
N GLN A 119 13.08 -0.82 -5.69
CA GLN A 119 11.84 -1.15 -6.39
C GLN A 119 10.68 -0.26 -5.94
N ILE A 120 10.54 -0.03 -4.63
CA ILE A 120 9.50 0.88 -4.10
C ILE A 120 9.67 2.29 -4.69
N GLN A 121 10.90 2.83 -4.66
CA GLN A 121 11.17 4.16 -5.22
C GLN A 121 10.89 4.20 -6.74
N ALA A 122 11.30 3.17 -7.48
CA ALA A 122 11.07 3.08 -8.92
C ALA A 122 9.57 3.13 -9.27
N VAL A 123 8.73 2.35 -8.58
CA VAL A 123 7.28 2.33 -8.80
C VAL A 123 6.66 3.71 -8.57
N VAL A 124 7.07 4.39 -7.49
CA VAL A 124 6.58 5.73 -7.14
C VAL A 124 7.00 6.77 -8.19
N ASP A 125 8.26 6.73 -8.62
CA ASP A 125 8.78 7.68 -9.61
C ASP A 125 8.17 7.43 -11.00
N GLU A 126 7.98 6.18 -11.39
CA GLU A 126 7.34 5.82 -12.66
C GLU A 126 5.88 6.28 -12.70
N ALA A 127 5.15 6.10 -11.60
CA ALA A 127 3.78 6.57 -11.50
C ALA A 127 3.68 8.09 -11.60
N HIS A 128 4.55 8.82 -10.91
CA HIS A 128 4.60 10.27 -10.98
C HIS A 128 4.99 10.78 -12.37
N LYS A 129 6.03 10.21 -12.99
CA LYS A 129 6.44 10.52 -14.36
C LYS A 129 5.31 10.28 -15.36
N HIS A 130 4.56 9.18 -15.18
CA HIS A 130 3.39 8.88 -16.00
C HIS A 130 2.32 9.98 -15.87
N ASN A 131 2.01 10.40 -14.65
CA ASN A 131 1.02 11.46 -14.40
C ASN A 131 1.46 12.82 -14.96
N ILE A 132 2.73 13.19 -14.84
CA ILE A 132 3.27 14.40 -15.49
C ILE A 132 3.10 14.33 -17.00
N LYS A 133 3.41 13.18 -17.62
CA LYS A 133 3.25 12.97 -19.07
C LYS A 133 1.78 13.07 -19.48
N ALA A 134 0.88 12.45 -18.72
CA ALA A 134 -0.56 12.53 -18.95
C ALA A 134 -1.09 13.98 -18.83
N ALA A 135 -0.63 14.73 -17.82
CA ALA A 135 -1.00 16.14 -17.65
C ALA A 135 -0.50 17.02 -18.80
N ARG A 136 0.74 16.82 -19.27
CA ARG A 136 1.29 17.51 -20.46
C ARG A 136 0.50 17.18 -21.72
N ASN A 137 0.15 15.91 -21.90
CA ASN A 137 -0.71 15.48 -23.01
C ASN A 137 -2.08 16.16 -22.93
N LYS A 138 -2.72 16.17 -21.77
CA LYS A 138 -4.01 16.87 -21.57
C LYS A 138 -3.90 18.37 -21.86
N ALA A 139 -2.80 19.02 -21.48
CA ALA A 139 -2.56 20.42 -21.78
C ALA A 139 -2.39 20.68 -23.29
N SER A 140 -1.76 19.77 -24.03
CA SER A 140 -1.62 19.91 -25.49
C SER A 140 -2.95 19.74 -26.22
N LEU A 141 -3.93 19.04 -25.63
CA LEU A 141 -5.28 18.94 -26.16
C LEU A 141 -6.03 20.29 -26.19
N ARG A 142 -5.56 21.32 -25.48
CA ARG A 142 -6.13 22.67 -25.56
C ARG A 142 -5.98 23.33 -26.94
N ARG A 143 -5.18 22.73 -27.83
CA ARG A 143 -4.95 23.22 -29.20
C ARG A 143 -6.05 22.81 -30.19
N TYR A 144 -6.91 21.86 -29.83
CA TYR A 144 -8.01 21.44 -30.69
C TYR A 144 -9.12 22.48 -30.72
N ASP A 145 -9.63 22.78 -31.91
CA ASP A 145 -10.87 23.56 -32.06
C ASP A 145 -12.07 22.64 -31.86
N LEU A 146 -12.84 22.87 -30.80
CA LEU A 146 -13.99 22.05 -30.45
C LEU A 146 -15.22 22.33 -31.30
N ASN A 147 -15.20 23.39 -32.13
CA ASN A 147 -16.26 23.69 -33.09
C ASN A 147 -16.09 22.90 -34.40
N ASP A 148 -14.91 22.35 -34.67
CA ASP A 148 -14.65 21.44 -35.78
C ASP A 148 -15.05 20.00 -35.36
N PRO A 149 -16.04 19.36 -36.01
CA PRO A 149 -16.51 18.03 -35.63
C PRO A 149 -15.44 16.92 -35.70
N PHE A 150 -14.49 17.04 -36.63
CA PHE A 150 -13.40 16.08 -36.76
C PHE A 150 -12.40 16.24 -35.62
N GLN A 151 -12.04 17.48 -35.30
CA GLN A 151 -11.15 17.78 -34.18
C GLN A 151 -11.77 17.45 -32.82
N LYS A 152 -13.08 17.68 -32.65
CA LYS A 152 -13.83 17.29 -31.46
C LYS A 152 -13.80 15.77 -31.25
N SER A 153 -14.03 14.98 -32.31
CA SER A 153 -13.95 13.51 -32.24
C SER A 153 -12.56 13.03 -31.80
N LEU A 154 -11.50 13.64 -32.36
CA LEU A 154 -10.12 13.35 -31.95
C LEU A 154 -9.82 13.77 -30.51
N TYR A 155 -10.35 14.91 -30.08
CA TYR A 155 -10.25 15.38 -28.70
C TYR A 155 -10.89 14.37 -27.73
N ASP A 156 -12.14 13.97 -27.98
CA ASP A 156 -12.89 13.06 -27.12
C ASP A 156 -12.19 11.69 -27.00
N ALA A 157 -11.69 11.14 -28.12
CA ALA A 157 -10.94 9.89 -28.11
C ALA A 157 -9.64 9.99 -27.28
N LYS A 158 -8.91 11.12 -27.40
CA LYS A 158 -7.65 11.32 -26.66
C LYS A 158 -7.86 11.64 -25.18
N VAL A 159 -8.91 12.38 -24.83
CA VAL A 159 -9.28 12.63 -23.43
C VAL A 159 -9.69 11.33 -22.76
N GLY A 160 -10.54 10.52 -23.41
CA GLY A 160 -10.95 9.22 -22.89
C GLY A 160 -9.76 8.30 -22.59
N ALA A 161 -8.82 8.19 -23.54
CA ALA A 161 -7.59 7.41 -23.35
C ALA A 161 -6.66 7.99 -22.24
N SER A 162 -6.61 9.32 -22.10
CA SER A 162 -5.76 9.98 -21.10
C SER A 162 -6.29 9.89 -19.67
N LEU A 163 -7.62 9.81 -19.47
CA LEU A 163 -8.21 9.67 -18.14
C LEU A 163 -8.12 8.23 -17.62
N TYR A 164 -8.29 7.25 -18.52
CA TYR A 164 -8.20 5.83 -18.17
C TYR A 164 -6.78 5.37 -17.81
N THR A 165 -5.78 6.22 -18.04
CA THR A 165 -4.36 5.91 -17.82
C THR A 165 -3.77 6.60 -16.59
N GLN A 166 -4.48 7.51 -15.93
CA GLN A 166 -3.92 8.20 -14.75
C GLN A 166 -3.64 7.20 -13.63
N LYS A 167 -2.41 7.22 -13.12
CA LYS A 167 -1.98 6.42 -11.97
C LYS A 167 -2.30 7.18 -10.68
N LEU A 168 -2.44 6.47 -9.56
CA LEU A 168 -2.60 7.10 -8.26
C LEU A 168 -1.38 7.96 -7.92
N GLU A 169 -1.63 9.15 -7.37
CA GLU A 169 -0.58 9.99 -6.80
C GLU A 169 -0.39 9.58 -5.34
N VAL A 170 0.67 8.82 -5.07
CA VAL A 170 0.86 8.14 -3.78
C VAL A 170 2.22 8.42 -3.15
N ASN A 171 2.25 8.42 -1.84
CA ASN A 171 3.46 8.07 -1.09
C ASN A 171 3.47 6.58 -0.78
N PHE A 172 4.65 6.01 -0.57
CA PHE A 172 4.80 4.63 -0.10
C PHE A 172 5.39 4.60 1.30
N LEU A 173 4.86 3.76 2.16
CA LEU A 173 5.36 3.51 3.50
C LEU A 173 5.72 2.04 3.64
N THR A 174 6.91 1.79 4.20
CA THR A 174 7.31 0.47 4.67
C THR A 174 7.80 0.52 6.11
N ILE A 175 7.84 -0.62 6.77
CA ILE A 175 8.30 -0.74 8.16
C ILE A 175 9.82 -0.76 8.19
N ARG A 176 10.41 0.05 9.08
CA ARG A 176 11.85 0.03 9.31
C ARG A 176 12.21 -1.14 10.21
N ASN A 177 13.16 -1.94 9.76
CA ASN A 177 13.82 -2.90 10.64
C ASN A 177 14.78 -2.15 11.58
N ARG A 178 14.56 -2.22 12.89
CA ARG A 178 15.48 -1.67 13.90
C ARG A 178 15.83 -2.74 14.92
N PHE A 179 17.11 -2.88 15.20
CA PHE A 179 17.60 -3.83 16.19
C PHE A 179 17.02 -3.49 17.58
N GLY A 180 16.40 -4.48 18.23
CA GLY A 180 15.87 -4.35 19.59
C GLY A 180 14.53 -3.63 19.73
N LYS A 181 13.91 -3.16 18.63
CA LYS A 181 12.54 -2.60 18.67
C LYS A 181 11.54 -3.63 18.15
N GLY A 182 10.39 -3.72 18.81
CA GLY A 182 9.27 -4.56 18.37
C GLY A 182 8.62 -4.04 17.08
N SER A 183 7.88 -4.92 16.41
CA SER A 183 7.04 -4.54 15.27
C SER A 183 5.96 -3.55 15.68
N PRO A 184 5.77 -2.43 14.95
CA PRO A 184 4.62 -1.57 15.16
C PRO A 184 3.34 -2.29 14.80
N THR A 185 2.24 -1.85 15.38
CA THR A 185 0.91 -2.17 14.89
C THR A 185 0.41 -1.12 13.88
N LEU A 186 -0.66 -1.42 13.15
CA LEU A 186 -1.28 -0.47 12.22
C LEU A 186 -1.66 0.83 12.94
N VAL A 187 -2.25 0.76 14.14
CA VAL A 187 -2.58 1.97 14.91
C VAL A 187 -1.32 2.75 15.33
N ASP A 188 -0.19 2.07 15.59
CA ASP A 188 1.08 2.76 15.87
C ASP A 188 1.58 3.51 14.64
N VAL A 189 1.49 2.91 13.45
CA VAL A 189 1.84 3.57 12.18
C VAL A 189 0.96 4.80 11.95
N LEU A 190 -0.35 4.68 12.11
CA LEU A 190 -1.29 5.79 11.98
C LEU A 190 -0.99 6.93 12.98
N ASN A 191 -0.66 6.58 14.22
CA ASN A 191 -0.25 7.55 15.22
C ASN A 191 1.10 8.20 14.87
N ILE A 192 2.04 7.48 14.25
CA ILE A 192 3.30 8.02 13.74
C ILE A 192 3.06 9.02 12.61
N LEU A 193 2.14 8.75 11.69
CA LEU A 193 1.77 9.72 10.66
C LEU A 193 1.17 10.99 11.28
N HIS A 194 0.19 10.80 12.17
CA HIS A 194 -0.52 11.91 12.82
C HIS A 194 0.41 12.83 13.62
N ARG A 195 1.30 12.27 14.47
CA ARG A 195 2.25 13.08 15.26
C ARG A 195 3.25 13.86 14.42
N ASN A 196 3.52 13.40 13.20
CA ASN A 196 4.40 14.07 12.24
C ASN A 196 3.63 14.98 11.28
N ARG A 197 2.33 15.23 11.55
CA ARG A 197 1.44 16.07 10.74
C ARG A 197 1.31 15.60 9.29
N LEU A 198 1.44 14.29 9.07
CA LEU A 198 1.16 13.65 7.79
C LEU A 198 -0.26 13.12 7.82
N HIS A 199 -1.06 13.49 6.83
CA HIS A 199 -2.45 13.07 6.70
C HIS A 199 -2.74 12.73 5.24
N TYR A 200 -3.37 11.57 5.03
CA TYR A 200 -3.73 11.06 3.71
C TYR A 200 -5.25 10.87 3.64
N GLU A 201 -5.85 11.16 2.48
CA GLU A 201 -7.26 10.86 2.25
C GLU A 201 -7.48 9.33 2.25
N ASN A 202 -6.63 8.60 1.54
CA ASN A 202 -6.71 7.15 1.42
C ASN A 202 -5.40 6.47 1.81
N ILE A 203 -5.50 5.46 2.68
CA ILE A 203 -4.41 4.57 3.02
C ILE A 203 -4.73 3.16 2.49
N TYR A 204 -3.96 2.76 1.50
CA TYR A 204 -3.98 1.46 0.86
C TYR A 204 -3.12 0.47 1.67
N CYS A 205 -3.78 -0.42 2.40
CA CYS A 205 -3.17 -1.41 3.26
C CYS A 205 -2.80 -2.67 2.46
N PHE A 206 -1.53 -2.75 2.06
CA PHE A 206 -0.95 -3.81 1.24
C PHE A 206 -0.17 -4.81 2.11
N PHE A 207 -0.92 -5.64 2.84
CA PHE A 207 -0.36 -6.67 3.71
C PHE A 207 -1.36 -7.78 4.03
N CYS A 208 -0.85 -8.93 4.45
CA CYS A 208 -1.66 -10.07 4.90
C CYS A 208 -2.47 -9.73 6.16
N ARG A 209 -3.65 -10.36 6.31
CA ARG A 209 -4.57 -10.08 7.43
C ARG A 209 -4.97 -11.34 8.18
N ASN A 210 -4.23 -12.42 8.01
CA ASN A 210 -4.44 -13.69 8.70
C ASN A 210 -3.96 -13.65 10.15
N GLU A 211 -4.53 -14.50 10.99
CA GLU A 211 -3.97 -14.76 12.31
C GLU A 211 -2.79 -15.71 12.18
N LEU A 212 -1.79 -15.55 13.03
CA LEU A 212 -0.70 -16.50 13.14
C LEU A 212 -1.08 -17.57 14.17
N SER A 213 -1.60 -18.68 13.68
CA SER A 213 -1.75 -19.92 14.44
C SER A 213 -0.67 -20.91 14.01
N ALA A 214 -0.29 -21.86 14.89
CA ALA A 214 0.61 -22.95 14.52
C ALA A 214 0.11 -23.69 13.26
N GLY A 215 -1.21 -23.88 13.14
CA GLY A 215 -1.83 -24.43 11.94
C GLY A 215 -1.52 -23.64 10.67
N ASN A 216 -1.61 -22.31 10.70
CA ASN A 216 -1.33 -21.47 9.53
C ASN A 216 0.16 -21.44 9.14
N ILE A 217 1.07 -21.69 10.10
CA ILE A 217 2.51 -21.79 9.85
C ILE A 217 2.88 -23.15 9.23
N PHE A 218 2.29 -24.25 9.72
CA PHE A 218 2.61 -25.60 9.26
C PHE A 218 1.79 -26.07 8.04
N LEU A 219 0.55 -25.59 7.88
CA LEU A 219 -0.39 -26.03 6.84
C LEU A 219 -0.62 -24.96 5.77
N GLY A 220 -0.05 -23.76 5.94
CA GLY A 220 -0.30 -22.60 5.11
C GLY A 220 -1.58 -21.86 5.53
N ALA A 221 -1.51 -20.53 5.58
CA ALA A 221 -2.68 -19.71 5.83
C ALA A 221 -3.61 -19.73 4.60
N PRO A 222 -4.94 -19.71 4.78
CA PRO A 222 -5.88 -19.71 3.67
C PRO A 222 -5.67 -18.47 2.79
N SER A 223 -5.49 -18.70 1.49
CA SER A 223 -5.60 -17.66 0.47
C SER A 223 -7.04 -17.60 -0.03
N TRP A 224 -7.56 -16.40 -0.30
CA TRP A 224 -8.95 -16.22 -0.71
C TRP A 224 -9.28 -16.95 -2.03
N GLY A 225 -8.38 -16.92 -3.02
CA GLY A 225 -8.55 -17.61 -4.31
C GLY A 225 -8.70 -19.13 -4.20
N SER A 226 -8.17 -19.77 -3.15
CA SER A 226 -8.22 -21.23 -2.98
C SER A 226 -9.63 -21.79 -2.72
N LYS A 227 -10.55 -20.98 -2.16
CA LYS A 227 -11.94 -21.41 -1.92
C LYS A 227 -12.76 -21.54 -3.22
N LYS A 228 -12.44 -20.78 -4.27
CA LYS A 228 -13.16 -20.86 -5.55
C LYS A 228 -12.87 -22.14 -6.33
N ARG A 229 -11.72 -22.80 -6.12
CA ARG A 229 -11.38 -24.06 -6.81
C ARG A 229 -12.07 -25.30 -6.23
N LYS A 230 -12.59 -25.25 -4.99
CA LYS A 230 -13.30 -26.37 -4.36
C LYS A 230 -14.82 -26.37 -4.56
N ALA A 231 -15.37 -25.34 -5.18
CA ALA A 231 -16.82 -25.25 -5.48
C ALA A 231 -17.18 -25.75 -6.89
N ASN A 232 -16.18 -26.14 -7.70
CA ASN A 232 -16.35 -26.63 -9.08
C ASN A 232 -15.81 -28.06 -9.28
N THR A 233 -15.81 -28.88 -8.22
CA THR A 233 -15.52 -30.33 -8.29
C THR A 233 -16.64 -31.10 -7.66
#